data_AF-A0A2S9G8I1-F1
#
_entry.id   AF-A0A2S9G8I1-F1
#
_cell.length_a   1.000
_cell.length_b   1.000
_cell.length_c   1.000
_cell.angle_alpha   90.00
_cell.angle_beta   90.00
_cell.angle_gamma   90.00
#
_symmetry.space_group_name_H-M   'P 1'
#
loop_
_entity.id
_entity.type
_entity.pdbx_description
1 polymer ?
#
loop_
_entity_poly.entity_id
_entity_poly.type
_entity_poly.pdbx_seq_one_letter_code
_entity_poly.pdbx_strand_id
1 'polypeptide(L)'
;AAAMARQLPFELTAGQKDVLEVISTELTATRPMNRMLQGEVGSGKTVVSLLAMLQMVDAGYQCALLAPTEVLAAQHALSIRAMLG
;
A
#
# COMPACT_ATOMS: atom_id res chain seq x y z
N ALA A 1 -2.80 -1.20 9.78
CA ALA A 1 -1.97 -0.14 9.16
C ALA A 1 -1.01 0.57 10.13
N ALA A 2 -1.49 1.27 11.18
CA ALA A 2 -0.64 2.10 12.04
C ALA A 2 0.41 1.33 12.88
N ALA A 3 0.13 0.07 13.22
CA ALA A 3 1.12 -0.82 13.86
C ALA A 3 2.23 -1.23 12.88
N MET A 4 1.85 -1.64 11.66
CA MET A 4 2.78 -2.01 10.59
C MET A 4 3.73 -0.85 10.22
N ALA A 5 3.20 0.36 10.05
CA ALA A 5 4.03 1.52 9.70
C ALA A 5 5.17 1.78 10.70
N ARG A 6 5.00 1.38 11.97
CA ARG A 6 6.03 1.48 13.03
C ARG A 6 7.00 0.30 13.06
N GLN A 7 6.68 -0.80 12.38
CA GLN A 7 7.51 -2.01 12.28
C GLN A 7 8.39 -2.03 11.03
N LEU A 8 8.21 -1.06 10.12
CA LEU A 8 9.03 -0.95 8.93
C LEU A 8 10.51 -0.73 9.32
N PRO A 9 11.46 -1.39 8.63
CA PRO A 9 12.89 -1.24 8.90
C PRO A 9 13.48 0.09 8.40
N PHE A 10 12.63 1.00 7.93
CA PHE A 10 12.97 2.31 7.39
C PHE A 10 11.86 3.30 7.71
N GLU A 11 12.18 4.59 7.68
CA GLU A 11 11.17 5.64 7.77
C GLU A 11 10.53 5.92 6.41
N LEU A 12 9.23 6.18 6.42
CA LEU A 12 8.53 6.65 5.23
C LEU A 12 9.00 8.05 4.85
N THR A 13 9.22 8.29 3.56
CA THR A 13 9.55 9.61 3.05
C THR A 13 8.38 10.58 3.21
N ALA A 14 8.64 11.89 3.16
CA ALA A 14 7.58 12.90 3.21
C ALA A 14 6.52 12.65 2.12
N GLY A 15 6.94 12.44 0.87
CA GLY A 15 6.01 12.16 -0.22
C GLY A 15 5.20 10.87 -0.06
N GLN A 16 5.75 9.83 0.58
CA GLN A 16 4.99 8.63 0.90
C GLN A 16 3.92 8.90 1.97
N LYS A 17 4.23 9.71 2.99
CA LYS A 17 3.28 10.12 4.03
C LYS A 17 2.15 10.96 3.43
N ASP A 18 2.48 11.95 2.60
CA ASP A 18 1.50 12.82 1.93
C ASP A 18 0.53 12.01 1.07
N VAL A 19 1.06 11.06 0.29
CA VAL A 19 0.26 10.18 -0.56
C VAL A 19 -0.63 9.26 0.28
N LEU A 20 -0.13 8.72 1.39
CA LEU A 20 -0.92 7.88 2.28
C LEU A 20 -2.07 8.65 2.94
N GLU A 21 -1.86 9.90 3.31
CA GLU A 21 -2.92 10.77 3.85
C GLU A 21 -4.03 11.00 2.81
N VAL A 22 -3.64 11.28 1.56
CA VAL A 22 -4.59 11.44 0.44
C VAL A 22 -5.38 10.15 0.21
N ILE A 23 -4.70 9.01 0.11
CA ILE A 23 -5.35 7.70 -0.08
C ILE A 23 -6.30 7.39 1.09
N SER A 24 -5.85 7.61 2.33
CA SER A 24 -6.66 7.35 3.53
C SER A 24 -7.93 8.20 3.55
N THR A 25 -7.82 9.46 3.13
CA THR A 25 -8.97 10.38 3.05
C THR A 25 -9.95 9.92 1.98
N GLU A 26 -9.47 9.49 0.81
CA GLU A 26 -10.36 9.04 -0.26
C GLU A 26 -11.00 7.67 0.00
N LEU A 27 -10.30 6.77 0.67
CA LEU A 27 -10.85 5.46 1.06
C LEU A 27 -12.01 5.57 2.05
N THR A 28 -12.09 6.66 2.81
CA THR A 28 -13.20 6.91 3.76
C THR A 28 -14.36 7.69 3.13
N ALA A 29 -14.24 8.13 1.88
CA ALA A 29 -15.30 8.84 1.19
C ALA A 29 -16.45 7.90 0.78
N THR A 30 -17.65 8.46 0.60
CA THR A 30 -18.84 7.73 0.12
C THR A 30 -18.77 7.38 -1.37
N ARG A 31 -17.78 7.90 -2.10
CA ARG A 31 -17.56 7.64 -3.53
C ARG A 31 -16.40 6.65 -3.72
N PRO A 32 -16.44 5.77 -4.73
CA PRO A 32 -15.31 4.91 -5.05
C PRO A 32 -14.04 5.71 -5.36
N MET A 33 -12.90 5.25 -4.86
CA MET A 33 -11.58 5.79 -5.18
C MET A 33 -11.09 5.20 -6.53
N ASN A 34 -10.76 6.07 -7.48
CA ASN A 34 -10.05 5.71 -8.72
C ASN A 34 -8.83 6.61 -8.86
N ARG A 35 -7.66 6.11 -8.44
CA ARG A 35 -6.44 6.89 -8.31
C ARG A 35 -5.26 6.14 -8.89
N MET A 36 -4.42 6.86 -9.65
CA MET A 36 -3.14 6.35 -10.12
C MET A 36 -2.03 6.78 -9.17
N LEU A 37 -1.33 5.81 -8.57
CA LEU A 37 -0.13 6.03 -7.78
C LEU A 37 1.10 6.03 -8.69
N GLN A 38 1.68 7.21 -8.95
CA GLN A 38 2.87 7.35 -9.79
C GLN A 38 4.15 7.55 -8.97
N GLY A 39 5.26 7.07 -9.52
CA GLY A 39 6.60 7.24 -8.96
C GLY A 39 7.62 6.38 -9.69
N GLU A 40 8.89 6.74 -9.59
CA GLU A 40 10.00 6.02 -10.22
C GLU A 40 10.18 4.59 -9.68
N VAL A 41 10.93 3.75 -10.41
CA VAL A 41 11.31 2.43 -9.91
C VAL A 41 12.09 2.60 -8.60
N GLY A 42 11.73 1.85 -7.57
CA GLY A 42 12.35 1.96 -6.25
C GLY A 42 11.74 3.02 -5.31
N SER A 43 10.78 3.83 -5.76
CA SER A 43 10.15 4.88 -4.92
C SER A 43 9.25 4.38 -3.78
N GLY A 44 9.15 3.06 -3.58
CA GLY A 44 8.35 2.47 -2.50
C GLY A 44 6.84 2.43 -2.77
N LYS A 45 6.38 2.42 -4.02
CA LYS A 45 4.94 2.28 -4.35
C LYS A 45 4.29 1.07 -3.68
N THR A 46 5.01 -0.05 -3.59
CA THR A 46 4.52 -1.29 -2.97
C THR A 46 4.21 -1.12 -1.49
N VAL A 47 5.03 -0.40 -0.71
CA VAL A 47 4.75 -0.17 0.71
C VAL A 47 3.55 0.76 0.90
N VAL A 48 3.40 1.78 0.04
CA VAL A 48 2.21 2.66 0.04
C VAL A 48 0.94 1.85 -0.26
N SER A 49 0.95 1.01 -1.29
CA SER A 49 -0.19 0.14 -1.62
C SER A 49 -0.51 -0.84 -0.49
N LEU A 50 0.51 -1.46 0.13
CA LEU A 50 0.32 -2.39 1.24
C LEU A 50 -0.32 -1.71 2.45
N LEU A 51 0.15 -0.52 2.83
CA LEU A 51 -0.40 0.21 3.97
C LEU A 51 -1.86 0.63 3.73
N ALA A 52 -2.20 1.02 2.50
CA ALA A 52 -3.59 1.29 2.11
C ALA A 52 -4.47 0.03 2.16
N MET A 53 -3.97 -1.11 1.66
CA MET A 53 -4.67 -2.40 1.77
C MET A 53 -4.89 -2.79 3.24
N LEU A 54 -3.89 -2.64 4.09
CA LEU A 54 -3.99 -2.94 5.52
C LEU A 54 -5.00 -2.03 6.23
N GLN A 55 -5.17 -0.78 5.81
CA GLN A 55 -6.22 0.08 6.36
C GLN A 55 -7.62 -0.47 6.08
N MET A 56 -7.84 -1.00 4.86
CA MET A 56 -9.12 -1.61 4.48
C MET A 56 -9.34 -2.96 5.17
N VAL A 57 -8.27 -3.76 5.33
CA VAL A 57 -8.32 -5.01 6.10
C VAL A 57 -8.64 -4.74 7.58
N ASP A 58 -8.03 -3.73 8.20
CA ASP A 58 -8.36 -3.29 9.57
C ASP A 58 -9.84 -2.88 9.69
N ALA A 59 -10.44 -2.36 8.61
CA ALA A 59 -11.85 -1.99 8.53
C ALA A 59 -12.79 -3.18 8.18
N GLY A 60 -12.28 -4.41 8.11
CA GLY A 60 -13.06 -5.63 7.89
C GLY A 60 -13.30 -5.98 6.42
N TYR A 61 -12.60 -5.32 5.48
CA TYR A 61 -12.71 -5.60 4.04
C TYR A 61 -11.60 -6.53 3.55
N GLN A 62 -11.79 -7.05 2.33
CA GLN A 62 -10.75 -7.77 1.59
C GLN A 62 -10.11 -6.87 0.53
N CYS A 63 -8.85 -7.15 0.21
CA CYS A 63 -8.12 -6.45 -0.85
C CYS A 63 -7.57 -7.45 -1.87
N ALA A 64 -7.54 -7.04 -3.13
CA ALA A 64 -6.88 -7.76 -4.20
C ALA A 64 -5.78 -6.88 -4.79
N LEU A 65 -4.60 -7.45 -4.99
CA LEU A 65 -3.50 -6.82 -5.73
C LEU A 65 -3.38 -7.55 -7.07
N LEU A 66 -3.55 -6.82 -8.17
CA LEU A 66 -3.42 -7.36 -9.52
C LEU A 66 -2.08 -6.94 -10.11
N ALA A 67 -1.42 -7.87 -10.79
CA ALA A 67 -0.20 -7.64 -11.56
C ALA A 67 -0.36 -8.23 -12.96
N PRO A 68 0.29 -7.66 -14.00
CA PRO A 68 0.02 -8.04 -15.39
C PRO A 68 0.67 -9.37 -15.80
N THR A 69 1.59 -9.90 -14.99
CA THR A 69 2.27 -11.18 -15.24
C THR A 69 2.44 -11.97 -13.95
N GLU A 70 2.54 -13.29 -14.06
CA GLU A 70 2.78 -14.20 -12.93
C GLU A 70 4.07 -13.87 -12.19
N VAL A 71 5.13 -13.51 -12.92
CA VAL A 71 6.42 -13.14 -12.33
C VAL A 71 6.28 -11.90 -11.43
N LEU A 72 5.59 -10.86 -11.90
CA LEU A 72 5.35 -9.66 -11.10
C LEU A 72 4.43 -9.94 -9.91
N ALA A 73 3.40 -10.77 -10.11
CA ALA A 73 2.52 -11.20 -9.01
C ALA A 73 3.31 -11.94 -7.91
N ALA A 74 4.18 -12.87 -8.29
CA ALA A 74 5.04 -13.60 -7.36
C ALA A 74 6.02 -12.66 -6.63
N GLN A 75 6.63 -11.71 -7.34
CA GLN A 75 7.52 -10.71 -6.75
C GLN A 75 6.79 -9.84 -5.72
N HIS A 76 5.59 -9.35 -6.05
CA HIS A 76 4.77 -8.59 -5.09
C HIS A 76 4.41 -9.43 -3.87
N ALA A 77 4.00 -10.69 -4.06
CA ALA A 77 3.65 -11.58 -2.96
C ALA A 77 4.84 -11.83 -2.02
N LEU A 78 6.05 -12.07 -2.57
CA LEU A 78 7.27 -12.24 -1.78
C LEU A 78 7.62 -10.97 -0.99
N SER A 79 7.59 -9.80 -1.65
CA SER A 79 7.90 -8.52 -1.02
C SER A 79 6.94 -8.18 0.11
N ILE A 80 5.64 -8.41 -0.10
CA ILE A 80 4.60 -8.15 0.91
C ILE A 80 4.73 -9.09 2.10
N ARG A 81 4.97 -10.39 1.86
CA ARG A 81 5.22 -11.35 2.94
C ARG A 81 6.43 -10.95 3.77
N ALA A 82 7.54 -10.58 3.12
CA ALA A 82 8.72 -10.12 3.83
C ALA A 82 8.48 -8.87 4.69
N MET A 83 7.56 -7.98 4.29
CA MET A 83 7.17 -6.81 5.09
C MET A 83 6.21 -7.17 6.25
N LEU A 84 5.39 -8.22 6.11
CA LEU A 84 4.42 -8.64 7.12
C LEU A 84 5.02 -9.45 8.27
N GLY A 85 6.24 -9.97 8.10
CA GLY A 85 6.86 -10.95 9.00
C GLY A 85 6.37 -12.37 8.72
#